data_AF-A0A200IFZ9-F1
#
_entry.id   AF-A0A200IFZ9-F1
#
_cell.length_a   1.000
_cell.length_b   1.000
_cell.length_c   1.000
_cell.angle_alpha   90.00
_cell.angle_beta   90.00
_cell.angle_gamma   90.00
#
_symmetry.space_group_name_H-M   'P 1'
#
loop_
_entity.id
_entity.type
_entity.pdbx_description
1 polymer ?
#
loop_
_entity_poly.entity_id
_entity_poly.type
_entity_poly.pdbx_seq_one_letter_code
_entity_poly.pdbx_strand_id
1 'polypeptide(L)' 'MKDLIIGIDLGGTTTKSAIIKTNGELLHQWTIETNTEQNGKQIIPTIIASIKQTIVEQQIAMARIL' A
#
# COMPACT_ATOMS: atom_id res chain seq x y z
N MET A 1 -3.95 -19.94 0.43
CA MET A 1 -4.75 -19.26 1.47
C MET A 1 -4.28 -17.81 1.49
N LYS A 2 -5.20 -16.85 1.50
CA LYS A 2 -4.85 -15.42 1.61
C LYS A 2 -4.63 -15.11 3.09
N ASP A 3 -3.45 -14.62 3.44
CA ASP A 3 -3.01 -14.39 4.82
C ASP A 3 -2.46 -12.98 5.04
N LEU A 4 -2.44 -12.14 4.01
CA LEU A 4 -1.95 -10.76 4.05
C LEU A 4 -3.06 -9.76 3.70
N ILE A 5 -2.99 -8.58 4.30
CA ILE A 5 -3.86 -7.43 4.09
C ILE A 5 -2.97 -6.24 3.76
N ILE A 6 -3.40 -5.40 2.81
CA ILE A 6 -2.80 -4.08 2.59
C ILE A 6 -3.67 -3.04 3.29
N GLY A 7 -3.14 -2.43 4.35
CA GLY A 7 -3.75 -1.27 4.99
C GLY A 7 -3.31 0.00 4.28
N ILE A 8 -4.23 0.92 4.00
CA ILE A 8 -3.96 2.22 3.38
C ILE A 8 -4.62 3.30 4.23
N ASP A 9 -3.81 4.26 4.68
CA ASP A 9 -4.25 5.46 5.38
C ASP A 9 -3.92 6.68 4.52
N LEU A 10 -4.95 7.25 3.89
CA LEU A 10 -4.85 8.36 2.96
C LEU A 10 -5.00 9.69 3.71
N GLY A 11 -3.88 10.40 3.90
CA GLY A 11 -3.87 11.77 4.38
C GLY A 11 -3.76 12.81 3.27
N GLY A 12 -3.94 14.09 3.60
CA GLY A 12 -3.87 15.20 2.65
C GLY A 12 -2.46 15.48 2.10
N THR A 13 -1.42 15.19 2.89
CA THR A 13 -0.01 15.39 2.48
C THR A 13 0.68 14.07 2.17
N THR A 14 0.40 13.02 2.94
CA THR A 14 1.04 11.72 2.77
C THR A 14 0.02 10.61 2.84
N THR A 15 0.29 9.53 2.11
CA THR A 15 -0.42 8.26 2.24
C THR A 15 0.50 7.26 2.91
N LYS A 16 0.04 6.68 4.01
CA LYS A 16 0.73 5.60 4.72
C LYS A 16 0.15 4.28 4.25
N SER A 17 0.99 3.27 4.12
CA SER A 17 0.55 1.94 3.72
C SER A 17 1.30 0.87 4.50
N ALA A 18 0.65 -0.26 4.70
CA ALA A 18 1.19 -1.36 5.48
C ALA A 18 0.77 -2.72 4.91
N ILE A 19 1.69 -3.68 4.96
CA ILE A 19 1.39 -5.11 4.77
C ILE A 19 1.24 -5.72 6.16
N ILE A 20 0.08 -6.30 6.43
CA ILE A 20 -0.29 -6.85 7.74
C ILE A 20 -0.77 -8.28 7.53
N LYS A 21 -0.38 -9.23 8.38
CA LYS A 21 -1.00 -10.56 8.38
C LYS A 21 -2.43 -10.50 8.92
N THR A 22 -3.27 -11.45 8.56
CA THR A 22 -4.65 -11.55 9.07
C THR A 22 -4.74 -11.73 10.59
N ASN A 23 -3.64 -12.12 11.26
CA ASN A 23 -3.53 -12.19 12.72
C ASN A 23 -3.12 -10.85 13.39
N GLY A 24 -2.94 -9.78 12.62
CA GLY A 24 -2.56 -8.44 13.11
C GLY A 24 -1.06 -8.15 13.14
N GLU A 25 -0.19 -9.10 12.76
CA GLU A 25 1.26 -8.88 12.69
C GLU A 25 1.62 -7.92 11.54
N LEU A 26 2.27 -6.79 11.84
CA LEU A 26 2.79 -5.85 10.84
C LEU A 26 4.06 -6.41 10.21
N LEU A 27 4.07 -6.60 8.89
CA LEU A 27 5.25 -7.07 8.14
C LEU A 27 6.08 -5.92 7.60
N HIS A 28 5.41 -4.91 7.05
CA HIS A 28 6.08 -3.78 6.42
C HIS A 28 5.17 -2.55 6.44
N GLN A 29 5.76 -1.36 6.55
CA GLN A 29 5.05 -0.10 6.43
C GLN A 29 5.90 0.90 5.65
N TRP A 30 5.26 1.74 4.86
CA TRP A 30 5.92 2.78 4.08
C TRP A 30 5.02 4.00 3.92
N THR A 31 5.57 5.08 3.39
CA THR A 31 4.86 6.34 3.20
C THR A 31 5.26 6.94 1.85
N ILE A 32 4.28 7.50 1.16
CA ILE A 32 4.45 8.26 -0.08
C ILE A 32 3.77 9.62 0.08
N GLU A 33 4.17 10.60 -0.73
CA GLU A 33 3.41 11.85 -0.85
C GLU A 33 2.04 11.59 -1.49
N THR A 34 1.00 12.26 -0.99
CA THR A 34 -0.32 12.25 -1.60
C THR A 34 -0.31 13.18 -2.79
N ASN A 35 -0.31 12.62 -4.00
CA ASN A 35 -0.32 13.41 -5.23
C ASN A 35 -1.69 14.09 -5.46
N THR A 36 -1.84 15.28 -4.88
CA THR A 36 -3.04 16.12 -4.99
C THR A 36 -3.08 16.98 -6.24
N GLU A 37 -2.06 16.91 -7.10
CA GLU A 37 -2.03 17.64 -8.36
C GLU A 37 -3.19 17.23 -9.27
N GLN A 38 -3.53 18.10 -10.22
CA GLN A 38 -4.61 17.87 -11.18
C GLN A 38 -5.95 17.49 -10.52
N ASN A 39 -6.25 18.10 -9.36
CA ASN A 39 -7.42 17.80 -8.53
C ASN A 39 -7.45 16.34 -8.02
N GLY A 40 -6.28 15.81 -7.63
CA GLY A 40 -6.17 14.49 -7.01
C GLY A 40 -6.37 13.30 -7.94
N LYS A 41 -6.38 13.51 -9.26
CA LYS A 41 -6.54 12.42 -10.25
C LYS A 41 -5.44 11.35 -10.15
N GLN A 42 -4.27 11.72 -9.64
CA GLN A 42 -3.13 10.83 -9.51
C GLN A 42 -3.03 10.10 -8.16
N ILE A 43 -3.88 10.43 -7.17
CA ILE A 43 -3.82 9.80 -5.83
C ILE A 43 -3.89 8.27 -5.94
N ILE A 44 -4.95 7.74 -6.55
CA ILE A 44 -5.16 6.29 -6.63
C ILE A 44 -4.11 5.60 -7.53
N PRO A 45 -3.80 6.09 -8.75
CA PRO A 45 -2.71 5.52 -9.56
C PRO A 45 -1.36 5.47 -8.84
N THR A 46 -0.98 6.54 -8.14
CA THR A 46 0.28 6.61 -7.39
C THR A 46 0.31 5.60 -6.24
N ILE A 47 -0.78 5.46 -5.49
CA ILE A 47 -0.88 4.45 -4.42
C ILE A 47 -0.77 3.03 -4.99
N ILE A 48 -1.47 2.71 -6.09
CA ILE A 48 -1.42 1.39 -6.73
C ILE A 48 -0.01 1.08 -7.23
N ALA A 49 0.65 2.05 -7.87
CA ALA A 49 2.02 1.88 -8.36
C ALA A 49 2.98 1.60 -7.20
N SER A 50 2.85 2.35 -6.10
CA SER A 50 3.65 2.15 -4.89
C SER A 50 3.42 0.76 -4.28
N ILE A 51 2.18 0.31 -4.13
CA ILE A 51 1.86 -1.03 -3.61
C ILE A 51 2.49 -2.12 -4.48
N LYS A 52 2.35 -2.03 -5.81
CA LYS A 52 2.94 -3.02 -6.73
C LYS A 52 4.45 -3.09 -6.62
N GLN A 53 5.10 -1.92 -6.54
CA GLN A 53 6.55 -1.85 -6.34
C GLN A 53 6.96 -2.51 -5.02
N THR A 54 6.30 -2.16 -3.91
CA THR A 54 6.60 -2.74 -2.60
C THR A 54 6.38 -4.26 -2.57
N ILE A 55 5.34 -4.78 -3.23
CA ILE A 55 5.11 -6.23 -3.29
C ILE A 55 6.27 -6.97 -3.98
N VAL A 56 6.83 -6.38 -5.04
CA VAL A 56 8.00 -6.94 -5.74
C VAL A 56 9.24 -6.85 -4.85
N GLU A 57 9.50 -5.69 -4.24
CA GLU A 57 10.65 -5.47 -3.35
C GLU A 57 10.65 -6.39 -2.14
N GLN A 58 9.48 -6.61 -1.53
CA GLN A 58 9.29 -7.50 -0.39
C GLN A 58 9.15 -8.98 -0.79
N GLN A 59 9.25 -9.30 -2.09
CA GLN A 59 9.13 -10.67 -2.63
C GLN A 59 7.83 -11.38 -2.22
N ILE A 60 6.73 -10.63 -2.18
CA ILE A 60 5.42 -11.13 -1.77
C ILE A 60 4.67 -11.66 -2.99
N ALA A 61 4.19 -12.90 -2.90
CA ALA A 61 3.29 -13.45 -3.90
C ALA A 61 1.91 -12.78 -3.81
N MET A 62 1.43 -12.18 -4.91
CA MET A 62 0.11 -11.55 -5.00
C MET A 62 -1.04 -12.44 -4.49
N ALA A 63 -0.93 -13.77 -4.69
CA ALA A 63 -1.94 -14.74 -4.26
C ALA A 63 -2.14 -14.82 -2.73
N ARG A 64 -1.23 -14.24 -1.93
CA ARG A 64 -1.32 -14.18 -0.47
C ARG A 64 -2.16 -13.00 0.04
N ILE A 65 -2.36 -11.98 -0.79
CA ILE A 65 -3.03 -10.74 -0.39
C ILE A 65 -4.55 -10.91 -0.55
N LEU A 66 -5.30 -10.46 0.47
CA LEU A 66 -6.76 -10.49 0.53
C LEU A 66 -7.40 -9.63 -0.56
#